data_AF-A0A4U0TUQ8-F1
#
_entry.id   AF-A0A4U0TUQ8-F1
#
_cell.length_a   1.000
_cell.length_b   1.000
_cell.length_c   1.000
_cell.angle_alpha   90.00
_cell.angle_beta   90.00
_cell.angle_gamma   90.00
#
_symmetry.space_group_name_H-M   'P 1'
#
loop_
_entity.id
_entity.type
_entity.pdbx_description
1 polymer ?
#
loop_
_entity_poly.entity_id
_entity_poly.type
_entity_poly.pdbx_seq_one_letter_code
_entity_poly.pdbx_strand_id
1 'polypeptide(L)'
;MGYDYALVHLTYTLPPALLLTALYLPLFTRLDLYKLVFLITIAVTSTIPWDSYLIRTRIWSYPPNAVLGPTIWQIPVEEVFFFVIQTFNTTLLYLLLSKPVLHSAYLVKEGKGSKEAQKWKYVKVAGQLLFGLTVKKGVDFIRAEGEKTYLGLILVWAAPFLFMLWSLAYQFLVRLPLTSTLLPIVLPTLYLWIVDTLALKRGTWVIEQGTKTGWEVWPALEIEEAVFFLLTNTLIVFGLVAFDNAVAVLNTFPAHFPRVPALPSPAMLVRALLLPAGTYDDDRILGLQQSVERLRAKSRSFYLASSTFQGRLRIDLITLYSFCRVADDLIDNAPTPAEAQAWLRKLKTFLDLSYSGDIKNDRGDLIRGTDKNRGQATLFAVQNFPEDAILTLLLLPTSRLSQEPLYELLKGFEMDLLFTPQNPGGPIKTEADLDLYGARVAGTVALLCIQLVLFHHPLPSTSTSTSSDTDKTKSPQSQRLMAAGHAMGIALQYTNIARDLSIDAAAQRCYLPPPWLKKTKLTPASFLKQLNSTSTSRPASTAEPDDFFTKQVETLRMRLVDRAFEFYEGSRAAIEDLPREARAPMRVAVESYMQIGRELRRGSGGAGGKGRATVPVWKRAVVGWRALLGPAGR
;
A
#
# COMPACT_ATOMS: atom_id res chain seq x y z
N MET A 1 -43.17 -15.36 -18.21
CA MET A 1 -42.53 -14.19 -18.85
C MET A 1 -41.03 -14.45 -18.86
N GLY A 2 -40.33 -14.06 -19.93
CA GLY A 2 -38.90 -14.27 -20.18
C GLY A 2 -37.94 -13.53 -19.23
N TYR A 3 -38.04 -13.78 -17.92
CA TYR A 3 -37.30 -13.03 -16.91
C TYR A 3 -36.37 -13.87 -16.04
N ASP A 4 -36.31 -15.19 -16.27
CA ASP A 4 -35.58 -16.08 -15.36
C ASP A 4 -34.08 -15.74 -15.31
N TYR A 5 -33.46 -15.44 -16.46
CA TYR A 5 -32.06 -15.01 -16.47
C TYR A 5 -31.86 -13.62 -15.82
N ALA A 6 -32.72 -12.65 -16.14
CA ALA A 6 -32.68 -11.34 -15.49
C ALA A 6 -32.85 -11.44 -13.95
N LEU A 7 -33.69 -12.36 -13.47
CA LEU A 7 -33.88 -12.64 -12.04
C LEU A 7 -32.63 -13.26 -11.41
N VAL A 8 -31.89 -14.12 -12.12
CA VAL A 8 -30.58 -14.61 -11.67
C VAL A 8 -29.64 -13.43 -11.42
N HIS A 9 -29.59 -12.45 -12.32
CA HIS A 9 -28.74 -11.28 -12.13
C HIS A 9 -29.13 -10.45 -10.91
N LEU A 10 -30.42 -10.13 -10.79
CA LEU A 10 -30.98 -9.35 -9.69
C LEU A 10 -30.74 -10.01 -8.33
N THR A 11 -30.82 -11.34 -8.27
CA THR A 11 -30.72 -12.10 -7.03
C THR A 11 -29.27 -12.39 -6.64
N TYR A 12 -28.41 -12.71 -7.61
CA TYR A 12 -27.10 -13.29 -7.31
C TYR A 12 -25.91 -12.46 -7.80
N THR A 13 -25.98 -11.77 -8.93
CA THR A 13 -24.79 -11.05 -9.45
C THR A 13 -24.73 -9.58 -9.07
N LEU A 14 -25.89 -8.91 -8.98
CA LEU A 14 -26.00 -7.50 -8.63
C LEU A 14 -25.78 -7.22 -7.14
N PRO A 15 -26.27 -8.03 -6.18
CA PRO A 15 -26.04 -7.74 -4.76
C PRO A 15 -24.56 -7.76 -4.36
N PRO A 16 -23.72 -8.74 -4.79
CA PRO A 16 -22.28 -8.67 -4.58
C PRO A 16 -21.65 -7.44 -5.24
N ALA A 17 -22.10 -7.03 -6.44
CA ALA A 17 -21.59 -5.85 -7.13
C ALA A 17 -21.85 -4.57 -6.34
N LEU A 18 -23.07 -4.40 -5.82
CA LEU A 18 -23.43 -3.25 -4.98
C LEU A 18 -22.63 -3.24 -3.68
N LEU A 19 -22.48 -4.40 -3.03
CA LEU A 19 -21.71 -4.52 -1.79
C LEU A 19 -20.23 -4.20 -2.02
N LEU A 20 -19.60 -4.83 -3.02
CA LEU A 20 -18.20 -4.60 -3.36
C LEU A 20 -17.96 -3.15 -3.80
N THR A 21 -18.90 -2.56 -4.52
CA THR A 21 -18.84 -1.13 -4.88
C THR A 21 -18.88 -0.27 -3.63
N ALA A 22 -19.84 -0.48 -2.73
CA ALA A 22 -19.92 0.28 -1.48
C ALA A 22 -18.64 0.12 -0.63
N LEU A 23 -18.08 -1.09 -0.57
CA LEU A 23 -16.84 -1.43 0.14
C LEU A 23 -15.55 -0.99 -0.57
N TYR A 24 -15.60 -0.53 -1.82
CA TYR A 24 -14.40 -0.06 -2.53
C TYR A 24 -14.46 1.41 -2.94
N LEU A 25 -15.65 2.01 -2.96
CA LEU A 25 -15.91 3.39 -3.38
C LEU A 25 -14.93 4.44 -2.81
N PRO A 26 -14.66 4.51 -1.50
CA PRO A 26 -13.74 5.52 -0.96
C PRO A 26 -12.26 5.28 -1.31
N LEU A 27 -11.91 4.08 -1.77
CA LEU A 27 -10.56 3.71 -2.21
C LEU A 27 -10.40 3.85 -3.72
N PHE A 28 -11.46 4.17 -4.45
CA PHE A 28 -11.52 4.14 -5.89
C PHE A 28 -10.64 5.23 -6.52
N THR A 29 -9.88 4.85 -7.55
CA THR A 29 -9.01 5.79 -8.28
C THR A 29 -9.22 5.71 -9.78
N ARG A 30 -8.72 6.71 -10.51
CA ARG A 30 -8.82 6.74 -11.99
C ARG A 30 -8.11 5.55 -12.63
N LEU A 31 -7.00 5.10 -12.06
CA LEU A 31 -6.28 3.93 -12.55
C LEU A 31 -7.09 2.64 -12.32
N ASP A 32 -7.80 2.54 -11.20
CA ASP A 32 -8.66 1.39 -10.89
C ASP A 32 -9.86 1.33 -11.86
N LEU A 33 -10.47 2.48 -12.18
CA LEU A 33 -11.49 2.57 -13.23
C LEU A 33 -10.93 2.15 -14.59
N TYR A 34 -9.73 2.60 -14.92
CA TYR A 34 -9.09 2.23 -16.19
C TYR A 34 -8.85 0.74 -16.28
N LYS A 35 -8.32 0.09 -15.23
CA LYS A 35 -8.18 -1.37 -15.16
C LYS A 35 -9.51 -2.08 -15.39
N LEU A 36 -10.55 -1.64 -14.68
CA LEU A 36 -11.89 -2.23 -14.76
C LEU A 36 -12.47 -2.15 -16.18
N VAL A 37 -12.48 -0.97 -16.78
CA VAL A 37 -12.99 -0.76 -18.15
C VAL A 37 -12.13 -1.53 -19.16
N PHE A 38 -10.81 -1.53 -18.99
CA PHE A 38 -9.89 -2.26 -19.86
C PHE A 38 -10.18 -3.78 -19.84
N LEU A 39 -10.33 -4.38 -18.65
CA LEU A 39 -10.63 -5.80 -18.51
C LEU A 39 -12.03 -6.15 -19.04
N ILE A 40 -13.05 -5.34 -18.75
CA ILE A 40 -14.41 -5.55 -19.28
C ILE A 40 -14.38 -5.50 -20.82
N THR A 41 -13.65 -4.56 -21.40
CA THR A 41 -13.52 -4.44 -22.86
C THR A 41 -12.90 -5.71 -23.45
N ILE A 42 -11.81 -6.21 -22.87
CA ILE A 42 -11.17 -7.45 -23.33
C ILE A 42 -12.11 -8.65 -23.15
N ALA A 43 -12.74 -8.79 -21.98
CA ALA A 43 -13.67 -9.89 -21.71
C ALA A 43 -14.79 -9.91 -22.76
N VAL A 44 -15.55 -8.83 -22.92
CA VAL A 44 -16.66 -8.76 -23.87
C VAL A 44 -16.21 -8.99 -25.31
N THR A 45 -15.15 -8.31 -25.77
CA THR A 45 -14.69 -8.44 -27.17
C THR A 45 -14.11 -9.82 -27.49
N SER A 46 -13.47 -10.48 -26.52
CA SER A 46 -12.92 -11.82 -26.71
C SER A 46 -13.95 -12.96 -26.56
N THR A 47 -15.00 -12.75 -25.77
CA THR A 47 -16.02 -13.78 -25.52
C THR A 47 -17.11 -13.79 -26.58
N ILE A 48 -17.54 -12.63 -27.11
CA ILE A 48 -18.64 -12.56 -28.11
C ILE A 48 -18.45 -13.53 -29.30
N PRO A 49 -17.28 -13.60 -29.97
CA PRO A 49 -17.13 -14.48 -31.13
C PRO A 49 -17.22 -15.97 -30.76
N TRP A 50 -16.67 -16.33 -29.60
CA TRP A 50 -16.67 -17.70 -29.09
C TRP A 50 -18.08 -18.12 -28.67
N ASP A 51 -18.77 -17.25 -27.94
CA ASP A 51 -20.09 -17.54 -27.40
C ASP A 51 -21.17 -17.59 -28.49
N SER A 52 -21.10 -16.65 -29.45
CA SER A 52 -21.94 -16.68 -30.65
C SER A 52 -21.74 -17.97 -31.45
N TYR A 53 -20.52 -18.52 -31.48
CA TYR A 53 -20.26 -19.81 -32.12
C TYR A 53 -20.96 -20.96 -31.39
N LEU A 54 -20.86 -21.03 -30.06
CA LEU A 54 -21.51 -22.08 -29.26
C LEU A 54 -23.03 -22.14 -29.49
N ILE A 55 -23.67 -20.97 -29.55
CA ILE A 55 -25.11 -20.86 -29.80
C ILE A 55 -25.45 -21.30 -31.23
N ARG A 56 -24.68 -20.86 -32.23
CA ARG A 56 -24.90 -21.25 -33.64
C ARG A 56 -24.74 -22.75 -33.87
N THR A 57 -23.80 -23.38 -33.18
CA THR A 57 -23.56 -24.82 -33.29
C THR A 57 -24.45 -25.65 -32.37
N ARG A 58 -25.40 -25.03 -31.66
CA ARG A 58 -26.29 -25.68 -30.69
C ARG A 58 -25.51 -26.52 -29.67
N ILE A 59 -24.42 -25.96 -29.16
CA ILE A 59 -23.76 -26.50 -27.96
C ILE A 59 -24.43 -25.91 -26.72
N TRP A 60 -24.81 -24.64 -26.83
CA TRP A 60 -25.54 -23.90 -25.83
C TRP A 60 -26.87 -23.40 -26.38
N SER A 61 -27.95 -23.54 -25.62
CA SER A 61 -29.26 -23.00 -25.97
C SER A 61 -29.96 -22.35 -24.77
N TYR A 62 -30.78 -21.34 -25.07
CA TYR A 62 -31.60 -20.64 -24.09
C TYR A 62 -33.07 -20.86 -24.41
N PRO A 63 -33.88 -21.32 -23.45
CA PRO A 63 -35.32 -21.40 -23.65
C PRO A 63 -35.92 -20.02 -23.97
N PRO A 64 -36.83 -19.89 -24.94
CA PRO A 64 -37.40 -18.59 -25.33
C PRO A 64 -38.13 -17.88 -24.19
N ASN A 65 -38.58 -18.64 -23.20
CA ASN A 65 -39.26 -18.18 -22.00
C ASN A 65 -38.32 -17.86 -20.83
N ALA A 66 -36.99 -17.99 -20.99
CA ALA A 66 -36.00 -17.67 -19.96
C ALA A 66 -35.31 -16.31 -20.16
N VAL A 67 -35.32 -15.79 -21.40
CA VAL A 67 -34.61 -14.57 -21.82
C VAL A 67 -35.58 -13.44 -22.23
N LEU A 68 -35.10 -12.20 -22.13
CA LEU A 68 -35.83 -10.95 -22.38
C LEU A 68 -36.16 -10.73 -23.86
N GLY A 69 -35.43 -11.37 -24.77
CA GLY A 69 -35.65 -11.33 -26.21
C GLY A 69 -34.55 -10.63 -27.04
N PRO A 70 -34.01 -9.46 -26.64
CA PRO A 70 -32.92 -8.82 -27.39
C PRO A 70 -31.65 -9.68 -27.41
N THR A 71 -30.97 -9.72 -28.56
CA THR A 71 -29.70 -10.45 -28.71
C THR A 71 -28.64 -9.60 -29.40
N ILE A 72 -27.37 -9.88 -29.09
CA ILE A 72 -26.18 -9.33 -29.74
C ILE A 72 -25.47 -10.51 -30.39
N TRP A 73 -25.43 -10.57 -31.72
CA TRP A 73 -24.87 -11.71 -32.45
C TRP A 73 -25.44 -13.08 -32.00
N GLN A 74 -26.75 -13.15 -31.74
CA GLN A 74 -27.51 -14.31 -31.20
C GLN A 74 -27.33 -14.57 -29.70
N ILE A 75 -26.44 -13.85 -29.02
CA ILE A 75 -26.24 -13.96 -27.57
C ILE A 75 -27.30 -13.11 -26.86
N PRO A 76 -28.07 -13.66 -25.90
CA PRO A 76 -28.98 -12.85 -25.09
C PRO A 76 -28.27 -11.68 -24.40
N VAL A 77 -28.93 -10.53 -24.29
CA VAL A 77 -28.33 -9.35 -23.63
C VAL A 77 -27.95 -9.60 -22.17
N GLU A 78 -28.65 -10.52 -21.50
CA GLU A 78 -28.35 -10.99 -20.15
C GLU A 78 -27.01 -11.72 -20.08
N GLU A 79 -26.69 -12.55 -21.06
CA GLU A 79 -25.40 -13.23 -21.14
C GLU A 79 -24.26 -12.23 -21.39
N VAL A 80 -24.48 -11.25 -22.28
CA VAL A 80 -23.49 -10.16 -22.45
C VAL A 80 -23.32 -9.36 -21.17
N PHE A 81 -24.39 -9.13 -20.42
CA PHE A 81 -24.32 -8.51 -19.10
C PHE A 81 -23.60 -9.39 -18.09
N PHE A 82 -23.73 -10.73 -18.16
CA PHE A 82 -22.98 -11.68 -17.35
C PHE A 82 -21.47 -11.47 -17.50
N PHE A 83 -20.96 -11.35 -18.73
CA PHE A 83 -19.54 -11.09 -18.99
C PHE A 83 -19.05 -9.83 -18.27
N VAL A 84 -19.88 -8.77 -18.28
CA VAL A 84 -19.58 -7.49 -17.64
C VAL A 84 -19.61 -7.63 -16.11
N ILE A 85 -20.69 -8.16 -15.54
CA ILE A 85 -20.90 -8.18 -14.09
C ILE A 85 -19.96 -9.17 -13.38
N GLN A 86 -19.63 -10.31 -14.01
CA GLN A 86 -18.61 -11.22 -13.49
C GLN A 86 -17.24 -10.52 -13.45
N THR A 87 -16.83 -9.92 -14.59
CA THR A 87 -15.56 -9.20 -14.68
C THR A 87 -15.50 -8.07 -13.66
N PHE A 88 -16.60 -7.35 -13.47
CA PHE A 88 -16.73 -6.29 -12.48
C PHE A 88 -16.55 -6.79 -11.05
N ASN A 89 -17.29 -7.82 -10.64
CA ASN A 89 -17.23 -8.39 -9.29
C ASN A 89 -15.83 -8.92 -8.96
N THR A 90 -15.27 -9.73 -9.85
CA THR A 90 -13.94 -10.33 -9.67
C THR A 90 -12.85 -9.25 -9.64
N THR A 91 -12.98 -8.20 -10.46
CA THR A 91 -12.06 -7.06 -10.45
C THR A 91 -12.14 -6.27 -9.14
N LEU A 92 -13.33 -5.91 -8.66
CA LEU A 92 -13.47 -5.18 -7.40
C LEU A 92 -12.95 -5.98 -6.20
N LEU A 93 -13.21 -7.29 -6.17
CA LEU A 93 -12.67 -8.16 -5.13
C LEU A 93 -11.14 -8.21 -5.17
N TYR A 94 -10.55 -8.38 -6.36
CA TYR A 94 -9.10 -8.30 -6.54
C TYR A 94 -8.53 -6.96 -6.07
N LEU A 95 -9.14 -5.84 -6.46
CA LEU A 95 -8.69 -4.50 -6.10
C LEU A 95 -8.75 -4.23 -4.59
N LEU A 96 -9.79 -4.71 -3.92
CA LEU A 96 -9.93 -4.63 -2.47
C LEU A 96 -8.83 -5.42 -1.75
N LEU A 97 -8.59 -6.66 -2.17
CA LEU A 97 -7.60 -7.55 -1.57
C LEU A 97 -6.15 -7.16 -1.90
N SER A 98 -5.93 -6.44 -3.00
CA SER A 98 -4.60 -6.01 -3.45
C SER A 98 -4.22 -4.60 -2.98
N LYS A 99 -5.16 -3.81 -2.44
CA LYS A 99 -4.89 -2.43 -1.97
C LYS A 99 -3.71 -2.32 -0.98
N PRO A 100 -3.58 -3.20 0.03
CA PRO A 100 -2.46 -3.15 0.97
C PRO A 100 -1.10 -3.42 0.33
N VAL A 101 -1.06 -4.13 -0.80
CA VAL A 101 0.18 -4.61 -1.42
C VAL A 101 0.89 -3.46 -2.13
N LEU A 102 2.20 -3.29 -1.85
CA LEU A 102 3.07 -2.47 -2.68
C LEU A 102 3.67 -3.36 -3.77
N HIS A 103 3.03 -3.39 -4.93
CA HIS A 103 3.43 -4.20 -6.09
C HIS A 103 4.92 -4.08 -6.45
N SER A 104 5.52 -2.89 -6.35
CA SER A 104 6.95 -2.66 -6.60
C SER A 104 7.90 -3.52 -5.76
N ALA A 105 7.51 -3.91 -4.53
CA ALA A 105 8.33 -4.76 -3.67
C ALA A 105 8.32 -6.25 -4.08
N TYR A 106 7.45 -6.65 -5.01
CA TYR A 106 7.31 -8.03 -5.47
C TYR A 106 7.98 -8.30 -6.83
N LEU A 107 8.60 -7.28 -7.44
CA LEU A 107 9.42 -7.45 -8.63
C LEU A 107 10.67 -8.29 -8.30
N VAL A 108 11.19 -9.03 -9.28
CA VAL A 108 12.33 -9.93 -9.10
C VAL A 108 13.27 -9.79 -10.28
N LYS A 109 14.57 -9.66 -10.02
CA LYS A 109 15.60 -9.67 -11.05
C LYS A 109 15.93 -11.09 -11.48
N GLU A 110 16.12 -11.31 -12.78
CA GLU A 110 16.67 -12.56 -13.31
C GLU A 110 18.20 -12.42 -13.52
N GLY A 111 19.00 -12.92 -12.58
CA GLY A 111 20.45 -12.97 -12.74
C GLY A 111 20.90 -14.03 -13.76
N LYS A 112 21.98 -13.79 -14.52
CA LYS A 112 22.57 -14.87 -15.33
C LYS A 112 23.36 -15.82 -14.44
N GLY A 113 23.06 -17.11 -14.49
CA GLY A 113 23.88 -18.16 -13.86
C GLY A 113 23.65 -18.43 -12.36
N SER A 114 22.65 -17.83 -11.71
CA SER A 114 22.30 -18.16 -10.32
C SER A 114 21.29 -19.33 -10.25
N LYS A 115 21.32 -20.10 -9.15
CA LYS A 115 20.33 -21.17 -8.88
C LYS A 115 18.89 -20.63 -8.90
N GLU A 116 18.69 -19.41 -8.43
CA GLU A 116 17.38 -18.75 -8.44
C GLU A 116 16.87 -18.41 -9.84
N ALA A 117 17.76 -17.93 -10.71
CA ALA A 117 17.38 -17.66 -12.10
C ALA A 117 17.01 -18.93 -12.85
N GLN A 118 17.70 -20.04 -12.56
CA GLN A 118 17.36 -21.33 -13.12
C GLN A 118 15.98 -21.81 -12.62
N LYS A 119 15.67 -21.60 -11.33
CA LYS A 119 14.32 -21.85 -10.78
C LYS A 119 13.25 -21.07 -11.52
N TRP A 120 13.44 -19.77 -11.75
CA TRP A 120 12.46 -18.95 -12.47
C TRP A 120 12.26 -19.40 -13.91
N LYS A 121 13.34 -19.76 -14.62
CA LYS A 121 13.24 -20.36 -15.96
C LYS A 121 12.38 -21.63 -15.95
N TYR A 122 12.57 -22.53 -15.00
CA TYR A 122 11.75 -23.74 -14.90
C TYR A 122 10.30 -23.43 -14.59
N VAL A 123 10.00 -22.50 -13.67
CA VAL A 123 8.63 -22.08 -13.36
C VAL A 123 7.94 -21.51 -14.62
N LYS A 124 8.64 -20.65 -15.36
CA LYS A 124 8.13 -20.10 -16.62
C LYS A 124 7.79 -21.21 -17.61
N VAL A 125 8.76 -22.07 -17.91
CA VAL A 125 8.61 -23.16 -18.89
C VAL A 125 7.55 -24.16 -18.44
N ALA A 126 7.45 -24.49 -17.15
CA ALA A 126 6.45 -25.41 -16.63
C ALA A 126 5.03 -24.89 -16.89
N GLY A 127 4.74 -23.62 -16.60
CA GLY A 127 3.42 -23.06 -16.91
C GLY A 127 3.17 -22.89 -18.41
N GLN A 128 4.20 -22.57 -19.21
CA GLN A 128 4.08 -22.56 -20.68
C GLN A 128 3.74 -23.95 -21.23
N LEU A 129 4.41 -25.00 -20.74
CA LEU A 129 4.12 -26.38 -21.12
C LEU A 129 2.72 -26.79 -20.67
N LEU A 130 2.33 -26.45 -19.45
CA LEU A 130 0.98 -26.72 -18.94
C LEU A 130 -0.08 -26.14 -19.87
N PHE A 131 -0.06 -24.82 -20.12
CA PHE A 131 -1.08 -24.18 -20.97
C PHE A 131 -0.96 -24.58 -22.44
N GLY A 132 0.26 -24.81 -22.95
CA GLY A 132 0.46 -25.31 -24.32
C GLY A 132 -0.11 -26.71 -24.53
N LEU A 133 0.06 -27.61 -23.56
CA LEU A 133 -0.56 -28.93 -23.57
C LEU A 133 -2.08 -28.86 -23.41
N THR A 134 -2.59 -27.92 -22.59
CA THR A 134 -4.02 -27.66 -22.47
C THR A 134 -4.64 -27.21 -23.80
N VAL A 135 -4.00 -26.28 -24.53
CA VAL A 135 -4.44 -25.87 -25.88
C VAL A 135 -4.46 -27.07 -26.82
N LYS A 136 -3.36 -27.85 -26.87
CA LYS A 136 -3.29 -29.06 -27.70
C LYS A 136 -4.45 -30.01 -27.38
N LYS A 137 -4.70 -30.27 -26.10
CA LYS A 137 -5.76 -31.18 -25.68
C LYS A 137 -7.15 -30.65 -26.04
N GLY A 138 -7.37 -29.35 -25.93
CA GLY A 138 -8.60 -28.71 -26.37
C GLY A 138 -8.84 -28.88 -27.88
N VAL A 139 -7.80 -28.71 -28.71
CA VAL A 139 -7.88 -28.97 -30.15
C VAL A 139 -8.17 -30.45 -30.44
N ASP A 140 -7.53 -31.38 -29.73
CA ASP A 140 -7.78 -32.82 -29.89
C ASP A 140 -9.23 -33.18 -29.56
N PHE A 141 -9.83 -32.54 -28.54
CA PHE A 141 -11.24 -32.74 -28.19
C PHE A 141 -12.21 -32.20 -29.25
N ILE A 142 -11.92 -31.02 -29.82
CA ILE A 142 -12.74 -30.44 -30.89
C ILE A 142 -12.67 -31.33 -32.14
N ARG A 143 -11.48 -31.82 -32.51
CA ARG A 143 -11.28 -32.68 -33.69
C ARG A 143 -11.93 -34.05 -33.57
N ALA A 144 -12.18 -34.52 -32.35
CA ALA A 144 -12.86 -35.78 -32.12
C ALA A 144 -14.38 -35.68 -32.36
N GLU A 145 -14.94 -34.46 -32.46
CA GLU A 145 -16.36 -34.18 -32.74
C GLU A 145 -17.34 -35.00 -31.87
N GLY A 146 -16.99 -35.19 -30.59
CA GLY A 146 -17.77 -36.02 -29.66
C GLY A 146 -18.10 -35.30 -28.34
N GLU A 147 -18.31 -36.11 -27.30
CA GLU A 147 -18.72 -35.69 -25.94
C GLU A 147 -17.74 -34.76 -25.21
N LYS A 148 -16.62 -34.35 -25.83
CA LYS A 148 -15.66 -33.42 -25.21
C LYS A 148 -15.56 -32.10 -25.97
N THR A 149 -16.39 -31.90 -26.98
CA THR A 149 -16.32 -30.73 -27.87
C THR A 149 -16.50 -29.45 -27.08
N TYR A 150 -17.47 -29.38 -26.16
CA TYR A 150 -17.70 -28.18 -25.36
C TYR A 150 -16.50 -27.85 -24.46
N LEU A 151 -15.99 -28.84 -23.72
CA LEU A 151 -14.77 -28.69 -22.93
C LEU A 151 -13.58 -28.25 -23.80
N GLY A 152 -13.43 -28.83 -24.99
CA GLY A 152 -12.39 -28.46 -25.94
C GLY A 152 -12.45 -26.99 -26.36
N LEU A 153 -13.65 -26.47 -26.63
CA LEU A 153 -13.88 -25.08 -26.99
C LEU A 153 -13.56 -24.11 -25.84
N ILE A 154 -13.90 -24.47 -24.60
CA ILE A 154 -13.50 -23.69 -23.40
C ILE A 154 -11.97 -23.61 -23.31
N LEU A 155 -11.28 -24.74 -23.46
CA LEU A 155 -9.82 -24.81 -23.32
C LEU A 155 -9.09 -24.04 -24.43
N VAL A 156 -9.53 -24.16 -25.69
CA VAL A 156 -8.92 -23.45 -26.83
C VAL A 156 -9.15 -21.94 -26.74
N TRP A 157 -10.26 -21.50 -26.16
CA TRP A 157 -10.51 -20.08 -25.93
C TRP A 157 -9.65 -19.51 -24.79
N ALA A 158 -9.65 -20.14 -23.62
CA ALA A 158 -9.02 -19.58 -22.42
C ALA A 158 -7.49 -19.79 -22.37
N ALA A 159 -7.00 -20.99 -22.71
CA ALA A 159 -5.61 -21.36 -22.46
C ALA A 159 -4.56 -20.54 -23.26
N PRO A 160 -4.82 -20.04 -24.49
CA PRO A 160 -3.88 -19.15 -25.17
C PRO A 160 -3.65 -17.83 -24.42
N PHE A 161 -4.71 -17.23 -23.86
CA PHE A 161 -4.58 -16.03 -23.03
C PHE A 161 -3.80 -16.34 -21.75
N LEU A 162 -4.09 -17.46 -21.08
CA LEU A 162 -3.35 -17.87 -19.88
C LEU A 162 -1.87 -18.14 -20.17
N PHE A 163 -1.56 -18.78 -21.31
CA PHE A 163 -0.19 -18.97 -21.78
C PHE A 163 0.54 -17.64 -21.95
N MET A 164 -0.09 -16.66 -22.61
CA MET A 164 0.47 -15.33 -22.81
C MET A 164 0.68 -14.59 -21.49
N LEU A 165 -0.35 -14.53 -20.65
CA LEU A 165 -0.32 -13.83 -19.35
C LEU A 165 0.71 -14.45 -18.41
N TRP A 166 0.80 -15.78 -18.36
CA TRP A 166 1.86 -16.47 -17.63
C TRP A 166 3.23 -16.09 -18.18
N SER A 167 3.43 -16.16 -19.49
CA SER A 167 4.71 -15.85 -20.13
C SER A 167 5.22 -14.43 -19.81
N LEU A 168 4.30 -13.47 -19.63
CA LEU A 168 4.60 -12.07 -19.33
C LEU A 168 4.70 -11.75 -17.83
N ALA A 169 3.97 -12.47 -16.97
CA ALA A 169 3.81 -12.08 -15.56
C ALA A 169 4.04 -13.22 -14.54
N TYR A 170 4.57 -14.38 -14.93
CA TYR A 170 4.73 -15.56 -14.06
C TYR A 170 5.41 -15.27 -12.71
N GLN A 171 6.48 -14.46 -12.69
CA GLN A 171 7.19 -14.14 -11.45
C GLN A 171 6.26 -13.42 -10.47
N PHE A 172 5.49 -12.48 -11.00
CA PHE A 172 4.57 -11.66 -10.24
C PHE A 172 3.37 -12.47 -9.75
N LEU A 173 2.80 -13.32 -10.61
CA LEU A 173 1.73 -14.26 -10.28
C LEU A 173 2.12 -15.19 -9.12
N VAL A 174 3.35 -15.69 -9.11
CA VAL A 174 3.85 -16.61 -8.08
C VAL A 174 4.26 -15.91 -6.78
N ARG A 175 4.78 -14.68 -6.87
CA ARG A 175 5.29 -13.94 -5.69
C ARG A 175 4.21 -13.17 -4.94
N LEU A 176 3.15 -12.72 -5.61
CA LEU A 176 2.10 -11.97 -4.94
C LEU A 176 1.41 -12.81 -3.86
N PRO A 177 0.91 -12.19 -2.78
CA PRO A 177 0.18 -12.90 -1.74
C PRO A 177 -1.00 -13.68 -2.31
N LEU A 178 -1.24 -14.90 -1.81
CA LEU A 178 -2.39 -15.72 -2.23
C LEU A 178 -3.74 -15.03 -1.97
N THR A 179 -3.79 -14.09 -1.03
CA THR A 179 -4.97 -13.25 -0.79
C THR A 179 -5.28 -12.34 -1.98
N SER A 180 -4.29 -11.97 -2.79
CA SER A 180 -4.43 -11.10 -3.96
C SER A 180 -4.56 -11.87 -5.27
N THR A 181 -4.14 -13.14 -5.31
CA THR A 181 -4.19 -13.98 -6.52
C THR A 181 -5.22 -15.10 -6.40
N LEU A 182 -5.04 -16.04 -5.48
CA LEU A 182 -5.89 -17.22 -5.36
C LEU A 182 -7.30 -16.89 -4.83
N LEU A 183 -7.41 -16.07 -3.79
CA LEU A 183 -8.70 -15.76 -3.18
C LEU A 183 -9.70 -15.08 -4.15
N PRO A 184 -9.31 -14.05 -4.95
CA PRO A 184 -10.21 -13.48 -5.94
C PRO A 184 -10.48 -14.40 -7.14
N ILE A 185 -9.80 -15.55 -7.26
CA ILE A 185 -10.18 -16.59 -8.23
C ILE A 185 -11.19 -17.53 -7.58
N VAL A 186 -10.83 -18.12 -6.44
CA VAL A 186 -11.59 -19.20 -5.78
C VAL A 186 -12.95 -18.72 -5.29
N LEU A 187 -13.02 -17.56 -4.63
CA LEU A 187 -14.26 -17.08 -4.02
C LEU A 187 -15.38 -16.83 -5.05
N PRO A 188 -15.16 -16.04 -6.13
CA PRO A 188 -16.20 -15.88 -7.15
C PRO A 188 -16.44 -17.17 -7.94
N THR A 189 -15.45 -18.03 -8.13
CA THR A 189 -15.64 -19.33 -8.81
C THR A 189 -16.60 -20.23 -8.03
N LEU A 190 -16.35 -20.45 -6.73
CA LEU A 190 -17.22 -21.27 -5.89
C LEU A 190 -18.62 -20.65 -5.75
N TYR A 191 -18.70 -19.31 -5.69
CA TYR A 191 -19.97 -18.61 -5.68
C TYR A 191 -20.77 -18.86 -6.97
N LEU A 192 -20.13 -18.73 -8.14
CA LEU A 192 -20.77 -18.94 -9.44
C LEU A 192 -21.13 -20.40 -9.68
N TRP A 193 -20.35 -21.36 -9.18
CA TRP A 193 -20.74 -22.78 -9.20
C TRP A 193 -22.07 -23.03 -8.50
N ILE A 194 -22.30 -22.37 -7.36
CA ILE A 194 -23.58 -22.47 -6.63
C ILE A 194 -24.71 -21.81 -7.43
N VAL A 195 -24.47 -20.61 -7.98
CA VAL A 195 -25.47 -19.87 -8.76
C VAL A 195 -25.86 -20.64 -10.03
N ASP A 196 -24.89 -21.18 -10.74
CA ASP A 196 -25.10 -21.96 -11.96
C ASP A 196 -25.87 -23.26 -11.68
N THR A 197 -25.52 -23.99 -10.62
CA THR A 197 -26.28 -25.17 -10.18
C THR A 197 -27.75 -24.85 -9.94
N LEU A 198 -28.05 -23.66 -9.37
CA LEU A 198 -29.42 -23.22 -9.12
C LEU A 198 -30.14 -22.82 -10.42
N ALA A 199 -29.44 -22.23 -11.38
CA ALA A 199 -29.99 -21.82 -12.67
C ALA A 199 -30.26 -23.02 -13.59
N LEU A 200 -29.32 -23.99 -13.65
CA LEU A 200 -29.50 -25.25 -14.39
C LEU A 200 -30.68 -26.05 -13.84
N LYS A 201 -30.85 -26.14 -12.51
CA LYS A 201 -32.03 -26.78 -11.90
C LYS A 201 -33.35 -26.10 -12.23
N ARG A 202 -33.33 -24.81 -12.57
CA ARG A 202 -34.50 -24.03 -13.02
C ARG A 202 -34.69 -24.07 -14.55
N GLY A 203 -33.76 -24.68 -15.28
CA GLY A 203 -33.78 -24.74 -16.74
C GLY A 203 -33.57 -23.39 -17.40
N THR A 204 -32.83 -22.47 -16.78
CA THR A 204 -32.60 -21.12 -17.33
C THR A 204 -31.74 -21.16 -18.61
N TRP A 205 -30.85 -22.13 -18.72
CA TRP A 205 -30.11 -22.50 -19.93
C TRP A 205 -29.85 -24.00 -19.97
N VAL A 206 -29.57 -24.53 -21.16
CA VAL A 206 -29.39 -25.98 -21.38
C VAL A 206 -28.12 -26.25 -22.19
N ILE A 207 -27.34 -27.23 -21.75
CA ILE A 207 -26.16 -27.74 -22.46
C ILE A 207 -26.57 -29.02 -23.20
N GLU A 208 -26.41 -28.99 -24.52
CA GLU A 208 -26.93 -30.02 -25.43
C GLU A 208 -26.20 -31.37 -25.27
N GLN A 209 -26.99 -32.45 -25.30
CA GLN A 209 -26.45 -33.80 -25.14
C GLN A 209 -25.58 -34.20 -26.34
N GLY A 210 -24.51 -34.96 -26.08
CA GLY A 210 -23.56 -35.41 -27.11
C GLY A 210 -22.34 -34.51 -27.31
N THR A 211 -22.32 -33.30 -26.73
CA THR A 211 -21.15 -32.39 -26.79
C THR A 211 -20.44 -32.20 -25.44
N LYS A 212 -21.05 -32.70 -24.36
CA LYS A 212 -20.59 -32.66 -22.97
C LYS A 212 -20.14 -34.03 -22.46
N THR A 213 -19.23 -34.04 -21.49
CA THR A 213 -18.53 -35.23 -20.99
C THR A 213 -19.41 -36.15 -20.16
N GLY A 214 -20.52 -35.63 -19.63
CA GLY A 214 -21.38 -36.31 -18.67
C GLY A 214 -20.78 -36.41 -17.26
N TRP A 215 -19.66 -35.74 -16.98
CA TRP A 215 -19.08 -35.70 -15.65
C TRP A 215 -19.64 -34.52 -14.86
N GLU A 216 -20.14 -34.79 -13.66
CA GLU A 216 -20.61 -33.78 -12.73
C GLU A 216 -19.64 -33.66 -11.55
N VAL A 217 -19.32 -32.42 -11.16
CA VAL A 217 -18.54 -32.14 -9.93
C VAL A 217 -19.39 -32.42 -8.69
N TRP A 218 -20.65 -32.03 -8.76
CA TRP A 218 -21.72 -32.39 -7.83
C TRP A 218 -23.07 -32.36 -8.58
N PRO A 219 -24.18 -32.83 -7.99
CA PRO A 219 -25.44 -32.96 -8.71
C PRO A 219 -25.90 -31.67 -9.40
N ALA A 220 -26.04 -31.73 -10.73
CA ALA A 220 -26.39 -30.62 -11.62
C ALA A 220 -25.32 -29.52 -11.81
N LEU A 221 -24.05 -29.80 -11.51
CA LEU A 221 -22.91 -28.96 -11.91
C LEU A 221 -21.97 -29.77 -12.81
N GLU A 222 -22.05 -29.52 -14.11
CA GLU A 222 -21.22 -30.16 -15.12
C GLU A 222 -19.76 -29.69 -14.98
N ILE A 223 -18.80 -30.57 -15.30
CA ILE A 223 -17.38 -30.25 -15.19
C ILE A 223 -16.98 -29.11 -16.13
N GLU A 224 -17.63 -28.99 -17.28
CA GLU A 224 -17.42 -27.92 -18.25
C GLU A 224 -17.71 -26.55 -17.64
N GLU A 225 -18.86 -26.37 -17.01
CA GLU A 225 -19.23 -25.13 -16.32
C GLU A 225 -18.31 -24.84 -15.13
N ALA A 226 -17.96 -25.88 -14.38
CA ALA A 226 -17.03 -25.73 -13.26
C ALA A 226 -15.65 -25.20 -13.74
N VAL A 227 -15.14 -25.77 -14.83
CA VAL A 227 -13.90 -25.35 -15.50
C VAL A 227 -14.06 -23.96 -16.13
N PHE A 228 -15.19 -23.66 -16.75
CA PHE A 228 -15.47 -22.36 -17.35
C PHE A 228 -15.38 -21.23 -16.31
N PHE A 229 -16.09 -21.32 -15.18
CA PHE A 229 -16.03 -20.30 -14.13
C PHE A 229 -14.64 -20.19 -13.49
N LEU A 230 -13.92 -21.31 -13.34
CA LEU A 230 -12.56 -21.29 -12.84
C LEU A 230 -11.62 -20.55 -13.80
N LEU A 231 -11.67 -20.87 -15.09
CA LEU A 231 -10.79 -20.28 -16.10
C LEU A 231 -11.13 -18.81 -16.36
N THR A 232 -12.40 -18.43 -16.42
CA THR A 232 -12.83 -17.03 -16.58
C THR A 232 -12.34 -16.16 -15.42
N ASN A 233 -12.52 -16.59 -14.16
CA ASN A 233 -11.99 -15.85 -13.01
C ASN A 233 -10.45 -15.84 -12.97
N THR A 234 -9.80 -16.94 -13.40
CA THR A 234 -8.34 -16.98 -13.54
C THR A 234 -7.84 -16.00 -14.59
N LEU A 235 -8.50 -15.89 -15.75
CA LEU A 235 -8.18 -14.95 -16.82
C LEU A 235 -8.27 -13.50 -16.33
N ILE A 236 -9.36 -13.16 -15.63
CA ILE A 236 -9.57 -11.81 -15.07
C ILE A 236 -8.43 -11.48 -14.10
N VAL A 237 -8.15 -12.35 -13.13
CA VAL A 237 -7.11 -12.09 -12.12
C VAL A 237 -5.72 -12.08 -12.75
N PHE A 238 -5.39 -12.98 -13.68
CA PHE A 238 -4.10 -12.97 -14.36
C PHE A 238 -3.91 -11.71 -15.21
N GLY A 239 -4.97 -11.24 -15.88
CA GLY A 239 -4.97 -9.97 -16.61
C GLY A 239 -4.71 -8.78 -15.69
N LEU A 240 -5.36 -8.74 -14.53
CA LEU A 240 -5.14 -7.70 -13.51
C LEU A 240 -3.73 -7.73 -12.93
N VAL A 241 -3.20 -8.92 -12.64
CA VAL A 241 -1.82 -9.09 -12.16
C VAL A 241 -0.80 -8.66 -13.22
N ALA A 242 -1.02 -8.98 -14.50
CA ALA A 242 -0.18 -8.51 -15.59
C ALA A 242 -0.21 -6.98 -15.72
N PHE A 243 -1.39 -6.37 -15.57
CA PHE A 243 -1.53 -4.91 -15.54
C PHE A 243 -0.76 -4.31 -14.35
N ASP A 244 -0.91 -4.86 -13.15
CA ASP A 244 -0.21 -4.40 -11.95
C ASP A 244 1.30 -4.60 -12.03
N ASN A 245 1.77 -5.69 -12.67
CA ASN A 245 3.18 -5.91 -12.96
C ASN A 245 3.73 -4.77 -13.85
N ALA A 246 3.03 -4.46 -14.94
CA ALA A 246 3.40 -3.37 -15.83
C ALA A 246 3.51 -2.03 -15.07
N VAL A 247 2.49 -1.69 -14.29
CA VAL A 247 2.46 -0.45 -13.48
C VAL A 247 3.57 -0.46 -12.41
N ALA A 248 3.86 -1.60 -11.79
CA ALA A 248 4.95 -1.74 -10.84
C ALA A 248 6.29 -1.45 -11.51
N VAL A 249 6.56 -2.03 -12.68
CA VAL A 249 7.78 -1.77 -13.46
C VAL A 249 7.91 -0.28 -13.81
N LEU A 250 6.83 0.35 -14.30
CA LEU A 250 6.80 1.78 -14.62
C LEU A 250 7.15 2.67 -13.41
N ASN A 251 6.60 2.35 -12.24
CA ASN A 251 6.81 3.13 -11.03
C ASN A 251 8.17 2.86 -10.36
N THR A 252 8.67 1.63 -10.46
CA THR A 252 9.91 1.21 -9.80
C THR A 252 11.15 1.70 -10.54
N PHE A 253 11.16 1.82 -11.86
CA PHE A 253 12.41 2.13 -12.59
C PHE A 253 12.37 3.48 -13.33
N PRO A 254 12.59 4.62 -12.62
CA PRO A 254 12.69 5.94 -13.23
C PRO A 254 13.75 6.06 -14.34
N ALA A 255 14.82 5.27 -14.28
CA ALA A 255 15.87 5.28 -15.31
C ALA A 255 15.36 4.79 -16.68
N HIS A 256 14.45 3.82 -16.69
CA HIS A 256 13.81 3.32 -17.92
C HIS A 256 12.55 4.11 -18.28
N PHE A 257 11.83 4.59 -17.26
CA PHE A 257 10.57 5.32 -17.42
C PHE A 257 10.62 6.64 -16.65
N PRO A 258 11.24 7.71 -17.17
CA PRO A 258 11.40 8.96 -16.41
C PRO A 258 10.07 9.59 -16.00
N ARG A 259 9.08 9.57 -16.90
CA ARG A 259 7.73 10.11 -16.69
C ARG A 259 6.70 8.99 -16.83
N VAL A 260 5.77 8.91 -15.89
CA VAL A 260 4.65 7.96 -15.92
C VAL A 260 3.37 8.76 -15.79
N PRO A 261 2.51 8.79 -16.82
CA PRO A 261 1.22 9.47 -16.72
C PRO A 261 0.31 8.74 -15.73
N ALA A 262 -0.69 9.45 -15.19
CA ALA A 262 -1.67 8.86 -14.28
C ALA A 262 -2.42 7.65 -14.90
N LEU A 263 -2.65 7.71 -16.21
CA LEU A 263 -3.22 6.63 -17.01
C LEU A 263 -2.20 6.24 -18.11
N PRO A 264 -1.38 5.20 -17.89
CA PRO A 264 -0.42 4.73 -18.90
C PRO A 264 -1.13 4.15 -20.12
N SER A 265 -0.59 4.39 -21.31
CA SER A 265 -1.16 3.82 -22.55
C SER A 265 -0.92 2.31 -22.61
N PRO A 266 -1.77 1.54 -23.34
CA PRO A 266 -1.55 0.11 -23.54
C PRO A 266 -0.15 -0.22 -24.09
N ALA A 267 0.36 0.58 -25.03
CA ALA A 267 1.71 0.41 -25.59
C ALA A 267 2.81 0.59 -24.52
N MET A 268 2.63 1.53 -23.59
CA MET A 268 3.57 1.74 -22.47
C MET A 268 3.52 0.58 -21.46
N LEU A 269 2.32 0.04 -21.18
CA LEU A 269 2.16 -1.15 -20.33
C LEU A 269 2.84 -2.38 -20.95
N VAL A 270 2.65 -2.61 -22.25
CA VAL A 270 3.32 -3.70 -22.97
C VAL A 270 4.85 -3.52 -22.94
N ARG A 271 5.34 -2.30 -23.19
CA ARG A 271 6.78 -2.00 -23.10
C ARG A 271 7.35 -2.29 -21.71
N ALA A 272 6.58 -2.04 -20.66
CA ALA A 272 6.98 -2.35 -19.29
C ALA A 272 7.04 -3.87 -19.05
N LEU A 273 6.03 -4.63 -19.51
CA LEU A 273 6.01 -6.10 -19.40
C LEU A 273 7.12 -6.79 -20.19
N LEU A 274 7.56 -6.18 -21.29
CA LEU A 274 8.65 -6.71 -22.12
C LEU A 274 10.04 -6.24 -21.68
N LEU A 275 10.15 -5.41 -20.63
CA LEU A 275 11.45 -5.05 -20.06
C LEU A 275 12.11 -6.31 -19.48
N PRO A 276 13.30 -6.71 -19.93
CA PRO A 276 13.92 -7.94 -19.45
C PRO A 276 14.18 -7.87 -17.94
N ALA A 277 13.68 -8.85 -17.18
CA ALA A 277 13.87 -8.88 -15.72
C ALA A 277 15.36 -8.90 -15.31
N GLY A 278 16.28 -9.31 -16.19
CA GLY A 278 17.72 -9.23 -15.94
C GLY A 278 18.30 -7.81 -15.92
N THR A 279 17.58 -6.81 -16.46
CA THR A 279 17.98 -5.40 -16.38
C THR A 279 17.42 -4.67 -15.16
N TYR A 280 16.66 -5.37 -14.31
CA TYR A 280 16.12 -4.75 -13.10
C TYR A 280 17.24 -4.33 -12.14
N ASP A 281 17.00 -3.21 -11.49
CA ASP A 281 17.82 -2.66 -10.42
C ASP A 281 17.49 -3.40 -9.11
N ASP A 282 18.35 -4.35 -8.74
CA ASP A 282 18.12 -5.27 -7.61
C ASP A 282 18.18 -4.51 -6.28
N ASP A 283 19.16 -3.62 -6.13
CA ASP A 283 19.35 -2.77 -4.95
C ASP A 283 18.10 -1.94 -4.66
N ARG A 284 17.47 -1.40 -5.72
CA ARG A 284 16.21 -0.67 -5.57
C ARG A 284 15.06 -1.58 -5.14
N ILE A 285 14.93 -2.78 -5.71
CA ILE A 285 13.89 -3.73 -5.30
C ILE A 285 14.08 -4.13 -3.83
N LEU A 286 15.30 -4.52 -3.45
CA LEU A 286 15.64 -4.96 -2.11
C LEU A 286 15.45 -3.83 -1.09
N GLY A 287 15.89 -2.61 -1.39
CA GLY A 287 15.68 -1.47 -0.51
C GLY A 287 14.20 -1.10 -0.34
N LEU A 288 13.36 -1.32 -1.36
CA LEU A 288 11.91 -1.17 -1.24
C LEU A 288 11.29 -2.27 -0.37
N GLN A 289 11.73 -3.52 -0.51
CA GLN A 289 11.29 -4.63 0.36
C GLN A 289 11.61 -4.33 1.82
N GLN A 290 12.87 -3.97 2.12
CA GLN A 290 13.31 -3.58 3.46
C GLN A 290 12.50 -2.40 4.01
N SER A 291 12.20 -1.40 3.17
CA SER A 291 11.42 -0.23 3.59
C SER A 291 9.96 -0.59 3.93
N VAL A 292 9.32 -1.47 3.16
CA VAL A 292 7.96 -1.95 3.43
C VAL A 292 7.92 -2.81 4.70
N GLU A 293 8.88 -3.70 4.88
CA GLU A 293 9.00 -4.55 6.07
C GLU A 293 9.20 -3.70 7.33
N ARG A 294 10.09 -2.71 7.26
CA ARG A 294 10.33 -1.76 8.35
C ARG A 294 9.07 -0.97 8.71
N LEU A 295 8.36 -0.43 7.73
CA LEU A 295 7.08 0.27 7.96
C LEU A 295 6.05 -0.65 8.63
N ARG A 296 5.90 -1.88 8.13
CA ARG A 296 4.96 -2.87 8.67
C ARG A 296 5.29 -3.24 10.12
N ALA A 297 6.56 -3.40 10.44
CA ALA A 297 7.04 -3.76 11.77
C ALA A 297 6.92 -2.61 12.77
N LYS A 298 7.24 -1.38 12.36
CA LYS A 298 7.39 -0.23 13.27
C LYS A 298 6.12 0.61 13.42
N SER A 299 5.22 0.66 12.43
CA SER A 299 3.96 1.40 12.56
C SER A 299 2.79 0.73 11.84
N ARG A 300 1.92 0.07 12.62
CA ARG A 300 0.64 -0.48 12.12
C ARG A 300 -0.31 0.59 11.57
N SER A 301 -0.28 1.82 12.12
CA SER A 301 -1.17 2.91 11.66
C SER A 301 -0.71 3.47 10.32
N PHE A 302 0.59 3.77 10.20
CA PHE A 302 1.13 4.28 8.94
C PHE A 302 1.21 3.21 7.87
N TYR A 303 1.41 1.94 8.22
CA TYR A 303 1.33 0.84 7.24
C TYR A 303 -0.06 0.77 6.59
N LEU A 304 -1.13 0.81 7.40
CA LEU A 304 -2.51 0.85 6.89
C LEU A 304 -2.73 2.11 6.03
N ALA A 305 -2.36 3.29 6.53
CA ALA A 305 -2.55 4.54 5.81
C ALA A 305 -1.79 4.57 4.48
N SER A 306 -0.56 4.03 4.44
CA SER A 306 0.26 3.98 3.23
C SER A 306 -0.43 3.26 2.06
N SER A 307 -1.31 2.29 2.35
CA SER A 307 -2.06 1.55 1.32
C SER A 307 -3.04 2.40 0.51
N THR A 308 -3.41 3.56 1.04
CA THR A 308 -4.35 4.48 0.39
C THR A 308 -3.66 5.43 -0.59
N PHE A 309 -2.35 5.64 -0.45
CA PHE A 309 -1.54 6.34 -1.44
C PHE A 309 -1.27 5.46 -2.67
N GLN A 310 -0.85 6.07 -3.79
CA GLN A 310 -0.58 5.35 -5.04
C GLN A 310 0.70 5.78 -5.73
N GLY A 311 1.16 4.94 -6.67
CA GLY A 311 2.25 5.25 -7.59
C GLY A 311 3.56 5.62 -6.89
N ARG A 312 4.29 6.55 -7.52
CA ARG A 312 5.60 7.00 -7.03
C ARG A 312 5.53 7.79 -5.73
N LEU A 313 4.44 8.51 -5.48
CA LEU A 313 4.23 9.18 -4.20
C LEU A 313 4.23 8.18 -3.04
N ARG A 314 3.50 7.07 -3.17
CA ARG A 314 3.50 6.00 -2.14
C ARG A 314 4.90 5.45 -1.90
N ILE A 315 5.66 5.20 -2.98
CA ILE A 315 7.03 4.70 -2.89
C ILE A 315 7.91 5.69 -2.11
N ASP A 316 7.89 6.96 -2.51
CA ASP A 316 8.74 8.00 -1.92
C ASP A 316 8.41 8.23 -0.44
N LEU A 317 7.12 8.21 -0.06
CA LEU A 317 6.70 8.32 1.34
C LEU A 317 7.16 7.12 2.18
N ILE A 318 7.11 5.91 1.64
CA ILE A 318 7.60 4.70 2.32
C ILE A 318 9.11 4.78 2.51
N THR A 319 9.87 5.20 1.48
CA THR A 319 11.33 5.37 1.59
C THR A 319 11.72 6.49 2.55
N LEU A 320 10.96 7.59 2.59
CA LEU A 320 11.16 8.68 3.55
C LEU A 320 10.94 8.20 4.98
N TYR A 321 9.82 7.52 5.25
CA TYR A 321 9.56 6.92 6.56
C TYR A 321 10.68 5.96 6.98
N SER A 322 11.12 5.13 6.04
CA SER A 322 12.20 4.17 6.24
C SER A 322 13.52 4.85 6.62
N PHE A 323 13.89 5.93 5.92
CA PHE A 323 15.04 6.77 6.24
C PHE A 323 14.95 7.35 7.65
N CYS A 324 13.83 8.03 7.98
CA CYS A 324 13.65 8.62 9.31
C CYS A 324 13.80 7.56 10.40
N ARG A 325 13.25 6.36 10.18
CA ARG A 325 13.34 5.28 11.16
C ARG A 325 14.74 4.67 11.28
N VAL A 326 15.47 4.53 10.18
CA VAL A 326 16.87 4.06 10.21
C VAL A 326 17.76 5.08 10.90
N ALA A 327 17.60 6.36 10.60
CA ALA A 327 18.37 7.43 11.24
C ALA A 327 18.15 7.45 12.76
N ASP A 328 16.88 7.34 13.18
CA ASP A 328 16.46 7.22 14.58
C ASP A 328 17.04 5.96 15.24
N ASP A 329 16.89 4.78 14.61
CA ASP A 329 17.38 3.50 15.13
C ASP A 329 18.93 3.46 15.27
N LEU A 330 19.69 4.11 14.37
CA LEU A 330 21.15 4.19 14.47
C LEU A 330 21.62 4.96 15.71
N ILE A 331 20.84 5.97 16.11
CA ILE A 331 21.17 6.84 17.24
C ILE A 331 20.65 6.24 18.54
N ASP A 332 19.40 5.77 18.56
CA ASP A 332 18.74 5.22 19.75
C ASP A 332 19.35 3.89 20.21
N ASN A 333 19.79 3.04 19.27
CA ASN A 333 20.38 1.73 19.60
C ASN A 333 21.91 1.78 19.75
N ALA A 334 22.52 2.96 19.69
CA ALA A 334 23.95 3.10 19.86
C ALA A 334 24.38 2.67 21.28
N PRO A 335 25.37 1.77 21.42
CA PRO A 335 25.87 1.31 22.72
C PRO A 335 26.36 2.41 23.66
N THR A 336 26.91 3.49 23.10
CA THR A 336 27.46 4.61 23.88
C THR A 336 27.03 5.96 23.31
N PRO A 337 26.95 7.02 24.14
CA PRO A 337 26.67 8.38 23.67
C PRO A 337 27.68 8.89 22.63
N ALA A 338 28.96 8.50 22.75
CA ALA A 338 30.00 8.87 21.80
C ALA A 338 29.76 8.26 20.41
N GLU A 339 29.29 7.01 20.38
CA GLU A 339 28.92 6.32 19.14
C GLU A 339 27.65 6.93 18.53
N ALA A 340 26.65 7.26 19.34
CA ALA A 340 25.44 7.95 18.89
C ALA A 340 25.77 9.31 18.22
N GLN A 341 26.68 10.08 18.82
CA GLN A 341 27.20 11.31 18.21
C GLN A 341 27.99 11.04 16.92
N ALA A 342 28.71 9.92 16.83
CA ALA A 342 29.41 9.54 15.61
C ALA A 342 28.42 9.19 14.49
N TRP A 343 27.33 8.47 14.78
CA TRP A 343 26.26 8.19 13.83
C TRP A 343 25.59 9.46 13.32
N LEU A 344 25.29 10.39 14.22
CA LEU A 344 24.75 11.70 13.86
C LEU A 344 25.69 12.47 12.92
N ARG A 345 27.00 12.52 13.22
CA ARG A 345 28.00 13.15 12.32
C ARG A 345 28.04 12.47 10.96
N LYS A 346 28.02 11.13 10.91
CA LYS A 346 27.97 10.37 9.65
C LYS A 346 26.71 10.67 8.85
N LEU A 347 25.54 10.73 9.49
CA LEU A 347 24.27 11.09 8.83
C LEU A 347 24.34 12.50 8.25
N LYS A 348 24.87 13.46 9.01
CA LYS A 348 25.10 14.83 8.51
C LYS A 348 26.03 14.84 7.30
N THR A 349 27.18 14.16 7.37
CA THR A 349 28.11 14.06 6.24
C THR A 349 27.45 13.39 5.02
N PHE A 350 26.66 12.34 5.23
CA PHE A 350 25.90 11.69 4.16
C PHE A 350 24.94 12.67 3.48
N LEU A 351 24.20 13.47 4.25
CA LEU A 351 23.33 14.51 3.69
C LEU A 351 24.12 15.60 2.98
N ASP A 352 25.21 16.09 3.56
CA ASP A 352 26.11 17.09 2.96
C ASP A 352 26.61 16.59 1.58
N LEU A 353 26.97 15.31 1.46
CA LEU A 353 27.37 14.66 0.21
C LEU A 353 26.21 14.35 -0.74
N SER A 354 24.99 14.20 -0.23
CA SER A 354 23.80 13.91 -1.05
C SER A 354 23.22 15.17 -1.70
N TYR A 355 23.52 16.34 -1.11
CA TYR A 355 23.17 17.66 -1.64
C TYR A 355 24.35 18.39 -2.27
N SER A 356 25.58 17.85 -2.18
CA SER A 356 26.70 18.34 -3.00
C SER A 356 26.41 18.01 -4.47
N GLY A 357 26.58 19.02 -5.35
CA GLY A 357 26.31 18.87 -6.78
C GLY A 357 27.27 17.91 -7.49
N ASP A 358 27.19 17.87 -8.82
CA ASP A 358 28.11 17.07 -9.63
C ASP A 358 29.58 17.49 -9.42
N ILE A 359 30.47 16.50 -9.35
CA ILE A 359 31.90 16.69 -9.11
C ILE A 359 32.72 16.23 -10.31
N LYS A 360 33.88 16.87 -10.55
CA LYS A 360 34.87 16.40 -11.53
C LYS A 360 35.95 15.58 -10.82
N ASN A 361 36.33 14.43 -11.36
CA ASN A 361 37.45 13.64 -10.84
C ASN A 361 38.81 14.24 -11.26
N ASP A 362 39.91 13.71 -10.74
CA ASP A 362 41.28 14.15 -11.05
C ASP A 362 41.66 14.00 -12.53
N ARG A 363 40.88 13.22 -13.31
CA ARG A 363 41.03 13.03 -14.75
C ARG A 363 40.13 13.96 -15.58
N GLY A 364 39.33 14.81 -14.93
CA GLY A 364 38.41 15.75 -15.56
C GLY A 364 37.01 15.20 -15.90
N ASP A 365 36.71 13.93 -15.60
CA ASP A 365 35.40 13.33 -15.84
C ASP A 365 34.36 13.84 -14.83
N LEU A 366 33.17 14.20 -15.32
CA LEU A 366 32.03 14.57 -14.47
C LEU A 366 31.39 13.32 -13.85
N ILE A 367 31.51 13.17 -12.54
CA ILE A 367 30.78 12.20 -11.74
C ILE A 367 29.51 12.88 -11.23
N ARG A 368 28.35 12.39 -11.69
CA ARG A 368 27.08 12.92 -11.22
C ARG A 368 26.87 12.55 -9.76
N GLY A 369 26.34 13.47 -8.95
CA GLY A 369 25.96 13.17 -7.56
C GLY A 369 24.93 12.03 -7.48
N THR A 370 24.18 11.80 -8.57
CA THR A 370 23.21 10.73 -8.73
C THR A 370 23.80 9.39 -9.21
N ASP A 371 25.11 9.28 -9.41
CA ASP A 371 25.74 8.03 -9.85
C ASP A 371 25.71 7.00 -8.71
N LYS A 372 25.07 5.86 -8.95
CA LYS A 372 24.91 4.79 -7.95
C LYS A 372 26.20 4.05 -7.63
N ASN A 373 27.17 4.04 -8.54
CA ASN A 373 28.42 3.31 -8.37
C ASN A 373 29.57 4.23 -7.97
N ARG A 374 29.47 5.53 -8.29
CA ARG A 374 30.57 6.49 -8.14
C ARG A 374 30.20 7.76 -7.38
N GLY A 375 28.93 7.93 -6.99
CA GLY A 375 28.49 9.07 -6.20
C GLY A 375 29.16 9.08 -4.82
N GLN A 376 29.65 10.25 -4.38
CA GLN A 376 30.35 10.39 -3.11
C GLN A 376 29.49 9.94 -1.92
N ALA A 377 28.21 10.32 -1.91
CA ALA A 377 27.26 9.87 -0.90
C ALA A 377 27.13 8.34 -0.87
N THR A 378 27.12 7.69 -2.04
CA THR A 378 27.03 6.23 -2.14
C THR A 378 28.27 5.54 -1.59
N LEU A 379 29.46 5.97 -2.01
CA LEU A 379 30.72 5.43 -1.51
C LEU A 379 30.85 5.64 0.00
N PHE A 380 30.50 6.83 0.49
CA PHE A 380 30.50 7.14 1.91
C PHE A 380 29.54 6.24 2.68
N ALA A 381 28.31 6.05 2.18
CA ALA A 381 27.31 5.19 2.81
C ALA A 381 27.83 3.75 2.96
N VAL A 382 28.34 3.16 1.87
CA VAL A 382 28.86 1.79 1.84
C VAL A 382 30.03 1.58 2.80
N GLN A 383 30.89 2.58 2.95
CA GLN A 383 32.07 2.49 3.81
C GLN A 383 31.77 2.71 5.29
N ASN A 384 30.73 3.48 5.63
CA ASN A 384 30.57 4.04 6.98
C ASN A 384 29.32 3.58 7.72
N PHE A 385 28.33 3.00 7.03
CA PHE A 385 27.05 2.58 7.61
C PHE A 385 26.88 1.05 7.59
N PRO A 386 26.07 0.49 8.50
CA PRO A 386 25.78 -0.95 8.49
C PRO A 386 24.98 -1.35 7.26
N GLU A 387 25.12 -2.60 6.84
CA GLU A 387 24.55 -3.12 5.58
C GLU A 387 23.04 -2.91 5.44
N ASP A 388 22.31 -3.03 6.54
CA ASP A 388 20.84 -2.87 6.60
C ASP A 388 20.36 -1.41 6.50
N ALA A 389 21.26 -0.44 6.65
CA ALA A 389 20.99 0.99 6.50
C ALA A 389 21.31 1.50 5.09
N ILE A 390 22.31 0.94 4.40
CA ILE A 390 22.86 1.47 3.14
C ILE A 390 21.75 1.73 2.11
N LEU A 391 21.00 0.70 1.72
CA LEU A 391 19.97 0.84 0.67
C LEU A 391 18.88 1.84 1.05
N THR A 392 18.55 1.95 2.34
CA THR A 392 17.56 2.91 2.83
C THR A 392 18.04 4.34 2.65
N LEU A 393 19.31 4.60 2.96
CA LEU A 393 19.94 5.91 2.75
C LEU A 393 19.97 6.27 1.25
N LEU A 394 20.38 5.33 0.39
CA LEU A 394 20.48 5.56 -1.06
C LEU A 394 19.12 5.73 -1.76
N LEU A 395 18.04 5.27 -1.15
CA LEU A 395 16.68 5.43 -1.67
C LEU A 395 16.00 6.73 -1.23
N LEU A 396 16.60 7.51 -0.33
CA LEU A 396 16.06 8.82 0.06
C LEU A 396 15.94 9.72 -1.19
N PRO A 397 14.74 10.25 -1.52
CA PRO A 397 14.54 11.02 -2.75
C PRO A 397 15.02 12.48 -2.61
N THR A 398 16.31 12.69 -2.34
CA THR A 398 16.92 14.02 -2.09
C THR A 398 16.69 15.01 -3.24
N SER A 399 16.62 14.54 -4.50
CA SER A 399 16.26 15.37 -5.66
C SER A 399 14.87 16.03 -5.59
N ARG A 400 14.01 15.63 -4.65
CA ARG A 400 12.63 16.10 -4.47
C ARG A 400 12.38 16.71 -3.08
N LEU A 401 13.39 16.67 -2.22
CA LEU A 401 13.28 17.09 -0.82
C LEU A 401 14.22 18.28 -0.60
N SER A 402 13.76 19.26 0.15
CA SER A 402 14.66 20.31 0.62
C SER A 402 15.57 19.77 1.71
N GLN A 403 16.79 20.28 1.76
CA GLN A 403 17.79 19.85 2.74
C GLN A 403 17.44 20.27 4.19
N GLU A 404 16.86 21.46 4.39
CA GLU A 404 16.68 22.08 5.72
C GLU A 404 15.87 21.23 6.71
N PRO A 405 14.69 20.67 6.37
CA PRO A 405 13.95 19.81 7.29
C PRO A 405 14.73 18.55 7.71
N LEU A 406 15.58 18.01 6.83
CA LEU A 406 16.42 16.85 7.18
C LEU A 406 17.49 17.24 8.20
N TYR A 407 18.10 18.42 8.07
CA TYR A 407 19.05 18.93 9.06
C TYR A 407 18.38 19.29 10.38
N GLU A 408 17.18 19.89 10.36
CA GLU A 408 16.41 20.14 11.58
C GLU A 408 15.98 18.85 12.27
N LEU A 409 15.69 17.77 11.53
CA LEU A 409 15.50 16.44 12.09
C LEU A 409 16.75 15.94 12.83
N LEU A 410 17.95 16.10 12.24
CA LEU A 410 19.20 15.75 12.93
C LEU A 410 19.41 16.56 14.21
N LYS A 411 19.05 17.86 14.22
CA LYS A 411 19.06 18.68 15.45
C LYS A 411 18.04 18.19 16.50
N GLY A 412 16.96 17.54 16.06
CA GLY A 412 16.03 16.84 16.95
C GLY A 412 16.70 15.65 17.63
N PHE A 413 17.47 14.84 16.88
CA PHE A 413 18.25 13.76 17.47
C PHE A 413 19.38 14.26 18.37
N GLU A 414 19.99 15.42 18.07
CA GLU A 414 20.94 16.08 18.99
C GLU A 414 20.30 16.40 20.34
N MET A 415 19.03 16.83 20.35
CA MET A 415 18.29 17.06 21.59
C MET A 415 18.14 15.75 22.38
N ASP A 416 17.88 14.62 21.71
CA ASP A 416 17.75 13.33 22.38
C ASP A 416 19.05 12.85 23.05
N LEU A 417 20.21 13.21 22.50
CA LEU A 417 21.51 12.89 23.11
C LEU A 417 21.83 13.68 24.38
N LEU A 418 21.06 14.74 24.68
CA LEU A 418 21.23 15.54 25.89
C LEU A 418 20.50 14.95 27.11
N PHE A 419 19.67 13.92 26.91
CA PHE A 419 19.13 13.13 28.02
C PHE A 419 20.22 12.21 28.57
N THR A 420 20.52 12.37 29.86
CA THR A 420 21.46 11.52 30.58
C THR A 420 20.85 11.08 31.91
N PRO A 421 21.35 10.01 32.55
CA PRO A 421 20.90 9.63 33.89
C PRO A 421 21.04 10.77 34.93
N GLN A 422 22.03 11.65 34.74
CA GLN A 422 22.28 12.82 35.59
C GLN A 422 21.40 14.02 35.22
N ASN A 423 20.94 14.11 33.97
CA ASN A 423 20.01 15.12 33.50
C ASN A 423 18.79 14.46 32.78
N PRO A 424 17.88 13.84 33.53
CA PRO A 424 16.74 13.11 32.95
C PRO A 424 15.71 13.99 32.24
N GLY A 425 15.68 15.30 32.52
CA GLY A 425 14.88 16.27 31.77
C GLY A 425 15.55 16.75 30.47
N GLY A 426 16.82 16.40 30.26
CA GLY A 426 17.56 16.66 29.03
C GLY A 426 17.50 18.14 28.62
N PRO A 427 17.14 18.43 27.36
CA PRO A 427 17.00 19.80 26.86
C PRO A 427 15.65 20.46 27.18
N ILE A 428 14.66 19.72 27.71
CA ILE A 428 13.29 20.22 27.86
C ILE A 428 13.14 20.98 29.18
N LYS A 429 13.11 22.32 29.12
CA LYS A 429 12.96 23.19 30.31
C LYS A 429 11.57 23.82 30.38
N THR A 430 10.94 24.05 29.24
CA THR A 430 9.67 24.74 29.08
C THR A 430 8.75 23.99 28.12
N GLU A 431 7.49 24.40 28.06
CA GLU A 431 6.52 23.90 27.07
C GLU A 431 6.96 24.23 25.64
N ALA A 432 7.60 25.39 25.42
CA ALA A 432 8.14 25.79 24.12
C ALA A 432 9.32 24.91 23.67
N ASP A 433 10.15 24.41 24.60
CA ASP A 433 11.22 23.45 24.26
C ASP A 433 10.64 22.11 23.79
N LEU A 434 9.51 21.69 24.37
CA LEU A 434 8.79 20.49 23.93
C LEU A 434 8.11 20.70 22.57
N ASP A 435 7.52 21.87 22.33
CA ASP A 435 7.01 22.25 21.00
C ASP A 435 8.15 22.23 19.96
N LEU A 436 9.33 22.77 20.29
CA LEU A 436 10.51 22.77 19.42
C LEU A 436 11.04 21.35 19.15
N TYR A 437 11.07 20.50 20.18
CA TYR A 437 11.43 19.09 20.01
C TYR A 437 10.47 18.41 19.02
N GLY A 438 9.15 18.55 19.24
CA GLY A 438 8.13 18.02 18.34
C GLY A 438 8.22 18.56 16.92
N ALA A 439 8.53 19.85 16.78
CA ALA A 439 8.78 20.50 15.49
C ALA A 439 9.93 19.82 14.74
N ARG A 440 11.05 19.56 15.43
CA ARG A 440 12.24 18.95 14.82
C ARG A 440 12.07 17.48 14.48
N VAL A 441 11.54 16.65 15.37
CA VAL A 441 11.49 15.19 15.15
C VAL A 441 10.29 14.70 14.35
N ALA A 442 9.21 15.50 14.28
CA ALA A 442 7.99 15.13 13.57
C ALA A 442 7.44 16.23 12.65
N GLY A 443 7.52 17.50 13.04
CA GLY A 443 7.12 18.63 12.19
C GLY A 443 7.90 18.67 10.88
N THR A 444 9.22 18.51 10.91
CA THR A 444 10.09 18.42 9.74
C THR A 444 9.73 17.25 8.82
N VAL A 445 9.40 16.08 9.39
CA VAL A 445 8.98 14.90 8.63
C VAL A 445 7.66 15.17 7.93
N ALA A 446 6.73 15.85 8.58
CA ALA A 446 5.48 16.27 7.95
C ALA A 446 5.72 17.27 6.81
N LEU A 447 6.66 18.23 6.97
CA LEU A 447 7.08 19.11 5.88
C LEU A 447 7.59 18.32 4.66
N LEU A 448 8.47 17.33 4.88
CA LEU A 448 8.99 16.48 3.81
C LEU A 448 7.88 15.67 3.11
N CYS A 449 6.90 15.16 3.87
CA CYS A 449 5.72 14.49 3.30
C CYS A 449 4.91 15.44 2.39
N ILE A 450 4.65 16.68 2.83
CA ILE A 450 3.94 17.67 2.02
C ILE A 450 4.75 18.07 0.77
N GLN A 451 6.07 18.18 0.87
CA GLN A 451 6.93 18.42 -0.30
C GLN A 451 6.79 17.31 -1.34
N LEU A 452 6.81 16.05 -0.93
CA LEU A 452 6.59 14.92 -1.86
C LEU A 452 5.20 14.97 -2.50
N VAL A 453 4.16 15.29 -1.71
CA VAL A 453 2.81 15.45 -2.25
C VAL A 453 2.76 16.54 -3.32
N LEU A 454 3.32 17.72 -3.05
CA LEU A 454 3.33 18.86 -3.97
C LEU A 454 4.26 18.64 -5.17
N PHE A 455 5.31 17.83 -5.03
CA PHE A 455 6.17 17.43 -6.15
C PHE A 455 5.43 16.53 -7.14
N HIS A 456 4.74 15.49 -6.65
CA HIS A 456 4.01 14.54 -7.50
C HIS A 456 2.69 15.10 -8.02
N HIS A 457 2.05 15.98 -7.25
CA HIS A 457 0.78 16.63 -7.59
C HIS A 457 0.87 18.15 -7.32
N PRO A 458 1.49 18.92 -8.23
CA PRO A 458 1.59 20.37 -8.08
C PRO A 458 0.21 21.03 -8.01
N LEU A 459 0.10 22.06 -7.15
CA LEU A 459 -1.10 22.89 -7.10
C LEU A 459 -1.25 23.69 -8.41
N PRO A 460 -2.49 24.00 -8.85
CA PRO A 460 -2.71 24.87 -10.00
C PRO A 460 -2.07 26.25 -9.76
N SER A 461 -1.22 26.71 -10.69
CA SER A 461 -0.64 28.04 -10.63
C SER A 461 -1.70 29.08 -10.99
N THR A 462 -2.00 30.02 -10.09
CA THR A 462 -2.88 31.16 -10.36
C THR A 462 -2.20 32.31 -11.12
N SER A 463 -0.94 32.16 -11.55
CA SER A 463 -0.21 33.21 -12.29
C SER A 463 0.35 32.74 -13.64
N THR A 464 0.03 33.49 -14.70
CA THR A 464 0.63 33.50 -16.03
C THR A 464 2.03 34.12 -16.03
N SER A 465 2.94 33.61 -15.19
CA SER A 465 4.33 34.07 -15.14
C SER A 465 5.31 32.99 -15.58
N THR A 466 5.86 33.20 -16.77
CA THR A 466 7.01 32.53 -17.38
C THR A 466 8.28 32.76 -16.55
N SER A 467 8.40 32.08 -15.42
CA SER A 467 9.67 32.00 -14.68
C SER A 467 9.95 30.55 -14.26
N SER A 468 11.20 30.14 -14.46
CA SER A 468 11.82 28.84 -14.22
C SER A 468 11.23 27.98 -13.11
N ASP A 469 11.17 26.67 -13.38
CA ASP A 469 10.56 25.55 -12.63
C ASP A 469 10.97 25.35 -11.15
N THR A 470 11.67 26.27 -10.50
CA THR A 470 12.31 26.06 -9.19
C THR A 470 11.59 26.62 -7.97
N ASP A 471 10.46 27.34 -8.09
CA ASP A 471 9.90 28.08 -6.93
C ASP A 471 8.39 27.88 -6.66
N LYS A 472 7.82 26.73 -7.05
CA LYS A 472 6.40 26.38 -6.79
C LYS A 472 6.08 26.14 -5.30
N THR A 473 7.10 26.03 -4.45
CA THR A 473 6.95 25.88 -2.98
C THR A 473 6.63 27.20 -2.27
N LYS A 474 6.76 28.35 -2.93
CA LYS A 474 6.53 29.68 -2.33
C LYS A 474 5.12 30.25 -2.49
N SER A 475 4.19 29.53 -3.12
CA SER A 475 2.81 30.03 -3.17
C SER A 475 2.23 30.19 -1.75
N PRO A 476 1.39 31.20 -1.47
CA PRO A 476 0.78 31.37 -0.15
C PRO A 476 0.03 30.12 0.33
N GLN A 477 -0.60 29.39 -0.61
CA GLN A 477 -1.27 28.12 -0.32
C GLN A 477 -0.28 27.02 0.06
N SER A 478 0.83 26.88 -0.68
CA SER A 478 1.90 25.93 -0.36
C SER A 478 2.49 26.21 1.03
N GLN A 479 2.74 27.49 1.36
CA GLN A 479 3.26 27.88 2.66
C GLN A 479 2.29 27.56 3.80
N ARG A 480 0.98 27.83 3.61
CA ARG A 480 -0.05 27.46 4.58
C ARG A 480 -0.13 25.94 4.79
N LEU A 481 -0.08 25.16 3.71
CA LEU A 481 -0.06 23.69 3.77
C LEU A 481 1.17 23.18 4.53
N MET A 482 2.34 23.76 4.28
CA MET A 482 3.58 23.42 4.98
C MET A 482 3.49 23.77 6.47
N ALA A 483 3.03 24.97 6.83
CA ALA A 483 2.85 25.38 8.22
C ALA A 483 1.85 24.48 8.98
N ALA A 484 0.71 24.16 8.36
CA ALA A 484 -0.27 23.24 8.93
C ALA A 484 0.28 21.81 9.04
N GLY A 485 1.03 21.33 8.04
CA GLY A 485 1.71 20.04 8.09
C GLY A 485 2.72 19.97 9.24
N HIS A 486 3.52 21.01 9.41
CA HIS A 486 4.47 21.13 10.52
C HIS A 486 3.79 21.07 11.89
N ALA A 487 2.73 21.86 12.09
CA ALA A 487 1.92 21.82 13.32
C ALA A 487 1.26 20.45 13.54
N MET A 488 0.76 19.80 12.49
CA MET A 488 0.25 18.43 12.56
C MET A 488 1.33 17.43 13.01
N GLY A 489 2.57 17.58 12.54
CA GLY A 489 3.70 16.78 13.00
C GLY A 489 3.92 16.91 14.51
N ILE A 490 3.84 18.13 15.05
CA ILE A 490 3.90 18.38 16.49
C ILE A 490 2.79 17.65 17.23
N ALA A 491 1.54 17.72 16.74
CA ALA A 491 0.39 17.00 17.32
C ALA A 491 0.63 15.48 17.41
N LEU A 492 1.17 14.89 16.35
CA LEU A 492 1.51 13.46 16.30
C LEU A 492 2.59 13.11 17.33
N GLN A 493 3.57 13.99 17.54
CA GLN A 493 4.65 13.75 18.52
C GLN A 493 4.16 13.90 19.96
N TYR A 494 3.32 14.90 20.28
CA TYR A 494 2.68 14.96 21.59
C TYR A 494 1.86 13.70 21.88
N THR A 495 1.14 13.19 20.88
CA THR A 495 0.40 11.92 21.00
C THR A 495 1.33 10.73 21.26
N ASN A 496 2.53 10.73 20.66
CA ASN A 496 3.54 9.70 20.93
C ASN A 496 4.04 9.73 22.36
N ILE A 497 4.47 10.89 22.83
CA ILE A 497 4.99 11.06 24.20
C ILE A 497 3.91 10.69 25.22
N ALA A 498 2.66 11.12 24.98
CA ALA A 498 1.52 10.74 25.84
C ALA A 498 1.26 9.22 25.87
N ARG A 499 1.49 8.52 24.75
CA ARG A 499 1.32 7.07 24.66
C ARG A 499 2.45 6.33 25.37
N ASP A 500 3.68 6.80 25.24
CA ASP A 500 4.91 6.05 25.53
C ASP A 500 5.63 6.50 26.82
N LEU A 501 4.99 7.26 27.72
CA LEU A 501 5.56 7.71 29.01
C LEU A 501 6.37 6.63 29.77
N SER A 502 5.89 5.38 29.84
CA SER A 502 6.59 4.27 30.50
C SER A 502 7.81 3.75 29.76
N ILE A 503 7.79 3.84 28.44
CA ILE A 503 8.90 3.39 27.59
C ILE A 503 9.99 4.46 27.58
N ASP A 504 9.60 5.72 27.50
CA ASP A 504 10.51 6.85 27.63
C ASP A 504 11.18 6.85 29.00
N ALA A 505 10.43 6.54 30.07
CA ALA A 505 10.98 6.37 31.41
C ALA A 505 11.97 5.21 31.53
N ALA A 506 11.71 4.08 30.87
CA ALA A 506 12.66 2.96 30.82
C ALA A 506 13.95 3.35 30.09
N ALA A 507 13.85 4.21 29.07
CA ALA A 507 14.98 4.80 28.35
C ALA A 507 15.65 5.98 29.10
N GLN A 508 15.25 6.27 30.34
CA GLN A 508 15.74 7.40 31.15
C GLN A 508 15.49 8.78 30.51
N ARG A 509 14.43 8.93 29.71
CA ARG A 509 14.04 10.19 29.05
C ARG A 509 12.76 10.74 29.65
N CYS A 510 12.78 12.00 30.11
CA CYS A 510 11.60 12.72 30.57
C CYS A 510 11.32 13.93 29.67
N TYR A 511 10.41 13.78 28.72
CA TYR A 511 10.00 14.88 27.84
C TYR A 511 9.02 15.88 28.49
N LEU A 512 8.54 15.62 29.71
CA LEU A 512 7.61 16.51 30.39
C LEU A 512 8.33 17.76 30.92
N PRO A 513 7.86 18.98 30.62
CA PRO A 513 8.46 20.20 31.13
C PRO A 513 8.49 20.22 32.67
N PRO A 514 9.63 20.55 33.32
CA PRO A 514 9.73 20.66 34.78
C PRO A 514 8.65 21.54 35.44
N PRO A 515 8.18 22.66 34.85
CA PRO A 515 7.07 23.44 35.42
C PRO A 515 5.75 22.66 35.52
N TRP A 516 5.51 21.67 34.66
CA TRP A 516 4.32 20.82 34.74
C TRP A 516 4.46 19.83 35.90
N LEU A 517 5.61 19.17 36.03
CA LEU A 517 5.90 18.22 37.10
C LEU A 517 5.90 18.88 38.48
N LYS A 518 6.40 20.12 38.59
CA LYS A 518 6.41 20.87 39.85
C LYS A 518 5.00 21.12 40.39
N LYS A 519 4.00 21.33 39.52
CA LYS A 519 2.58 21.48 39.93
C LYS A 519 2.03 20.20 40.56
N THR A 520 2.54 19.04 40.17
CA THR A 520 2.23 17.74 40.78
C THR A 520 3.25 17.32 41.85
N LYS A 521 4.10 18.23 42.33
CA LYS A 521 5.16 17.96 43.33
C LYS A 521 6.19 16.90 42.91
N LEU A 522 6.46 16.79 41.61
CA LEU A 522 7.43 15.87 41.04
C LEU A 522 8.63 16.61 40.42
N THR A 523 9.77 15.94 40.35
CA THR A 523 10.91 16.30 39.50
C THR A 523 11.05 15.28 38.37
N PRO A 524 11.77 15.58 37.27
CA PRO A 524 12.01 14.59 36.22
C PRO A 524 12.58 13.28 36.78
N ALA A 525 13.58 13.34 37.66
CA ALA A 525 14.19 12.17 38.28
C ALA A 525 13.19 11.37 39.15
N SER A 526 12.39 12.05 39.98
CA SER A 526 11.41 11.36 40.83
C SER A 526 10.28 10.73 40.01
N PHE A 527 9.84 11.41 38.94
CA PHE A 527 8.84 10.93 38.01
C PHE A 527 9.29 9.63 37.32
N LEU A 528 10.49 9.62 36.71
CA LEU A 528 11.00 8.40 36.06
C LEU A 528 11.17 7.25 37.05
N LYS A 529 11.66 7.52 38.26
CA LYS A 529 11.84 6.50 39.30
C LYS A 529 10.51 5.84 39.68
N GLN A 530 9.49 6.65 39.98
CA GLN A 530 8.17 6.15 40.39
C GLN A 530 7.45 5.40 39.24
N LEU A 531 7.62 5.87 38.01
CA LEU A 531 6.99 5.29 36.82
C LEU A 531 7.65 3.96 36.41
N ASN A 532 8.96 3.83 36.59
CA ASN A 532 9.67 2.57 36.40
C ASN A 532 9.31 1.56 37.50
N SER A 533 9.20 1.98 38.77
CA SER A 533 8.83 1.05 39.87
C SER A 533 7.42 0.48 39.72
N THR A 534 6.48 1.27 39.20
CA THR A 534 5.10 0.83 38.92
C THR A 534 4.98 -0.06 37.68
N SER A 535 5.93 0.03 36.75
CA SER A 535 5.95 -0.79 35.53
C SER A 535 6.57 -2.18 35.73
N THR A 536 7.41 -2.37 36.76
CA THR A 536 8.12 -3.63 37.05
C THR A 536 7.43 -4.57 38.03
N SER A 537 6.35 -4.16 38.71
CA SER A 537 5.65 -5.02 39.68
C SER A 537 4.81 -6.09 38.96
N ARG A 538 5.22 -7.37 39.11
CA ARG A 538 4.36 -8.56 38.89
C ARG A 538 3.04 -8.42 39.68
N PRO A 539 1.92 -9.01 39.23
CA PRO A 539 0.67 -9.04 39.98
C PRO A 539 0.79 -10.03 41.15
N ALA A 540 1.52 -9.68 42.20
CA ALA A 540 1.65 -10.47 43.42
C ALA A 540 2.27 -9.65 44.57
N SER A 541 1.68 -8.51 44.93
CA SER A 541 1.70 -8.04 46.31
C SER A 541 0.48 -7.18 46.56
N THR A 542 -0.12 -7.36 47.73
CA THR A 542 -1.32 -6.70 48.26
C THR A 542 -1.14 -5.21 48.54
N ALA A 543 -0.18 -4.54 47.90
CA ALA A 543 -0.06 -3.09 47.95
C ALA A 543 -1.03 -2.51 46.91
N GLU A 544 -2.04 -1.77 47.36
CA GLU A 544 -2.86 -0.98 46.44
C GLU A 544 -1.94 -0.13 45.55
N PRO A 545 -2.18 -0.08 44.22
CA PRO A 545 -1.47 0.87 43.38
C PRO A 545 -1.63 2.25 44.00
N ASP A 546 -0.54 3.03 44.07
CA ASP A 546 -0.59 4.40 44.57
C ASP A 546 -1.53 5.22 43.66
N ASP A 547 -2.81 5.22 44.02
CA ASP A 547 -3.93 5.81 43.28
C ASP A 547 -3.66 7.30 43.05
N PHE A 548 -2.94 7.93 43.98
CA PHE A 548 -2.51 9.31 43.87
C PHE A 548 -1.48 9.53 42.75
N PHE A 549 -0.39 8.75 42.70
CA PHE A 549 0.59 8.87 41.62
C PHE A 549 -0.02 8.52 40.26
N THR A 550 -0.88 7.50 40.20
CA THR A 550 -1.60 7.13 38.96
C THR A 550 -2.45 8.29 38.43
N LYS A 551 -3.17 9.00 39.31
CA LYS A 551 -3.92 10.21 38.95
C LYS A 551 -3.02 11.36 38.48
N GLN A 552 -1.83 11.52 39.07
CA GLN A 552 -0.86 12.53 38.62
C GLN A 552 -0.34 12.23 37.21
N VAL A 553 0.04 10.97 36.94
CA VAL A 553 0.48 10.52 35.61
C VAL A 553 -0.62 10.76 34.59
N GLU A 554 -1.87 10.43 34.91
CA GLU A 554 -2.99 10.64 33.99
C GLU A 554 -3.28 12.12 33.75
N THR A 555 -3.15 12.98 34.76
CA THR A 555 -3.27 14.44 34.61
C THR A 555 -2.21 14.98 33.64
N LEU A 556 -0.95 14.53 33.77
CA LEU A 556 0.15 14.93 32.89
C LEU A 556 -0.03 14.38 31.47
N ARG A 557 -0.46 13.12 31.34
CA ARG A 557 -0.81 12.49 30.06
C ARG A 557 -1.91 13.28 29.36
N MET A 558 -2.97 13.65 30.10
CA MET A 558 -4.06 14.40 29.53
C MET A 558 -3.64 15.79 29.06
N ARG A 559 -2.75 16.46 29.80
CA ARG A 559 -2.18 17.72 29.33
C ARG A 559 -1.41 17.58 28.00
N LEU A 560 -0.63 16.51 27.82
CA LEU A 560 0.04 16.23 26.55
C LEU A 560 -0.98 15.99 25.43
N VAL A 561 -2.04 15.22 25.71
CA VAL A 561 -3.10 14.94 24.75
C VAL A 561 -3.84 16.22 24.38
N ASP A 562 -4.18 17.07 25.33
CA ASP A 562 -4.86 18.34 25.06
C ASP A 562 -4.02 19.25 24.17
N ARG A 563 -2.73 19.39 24.46
CA ARG A 563 -1.78 20.11 23.61
C ARG A 563 -1.69 19.50 22.20
N ALA A 564 -1.70 18.18 22.08
CA ALA A 564 -1.76 17.51 20.78
C ALA A 564 -3.02 17.90 19.98
N PHE A 565 -4.18 17.92 20.64
CA PHE A 565 -5.44 18.27 20.00
C PHE A 565 -5.54 19.76 19.62
N GLU A 566 -4.88 20.67 20.35
CA GLU A 566 -4.78 22.09 19.96
C GLU A 566 -4.10 22.24 18.59
N PHE A 567 -2.93 21.62 18.39
CA PHE A 567 -2.23 21.64 17.10
C PHE A 567 -3.01 20.91 16.00
N TYR A 568 -3.61 19.77 16.32
CA TYR A 568 -4.41 19.00 15.37
C TYR A 568 -5.63 19.78 14.88
N GLU A 569 -6.45 20.34 15.78
CA GLU A 569 -7.66 21.08 15.37
C GLU A 569 -7.30 22.36 14.61
N GLY A 570 -6.20 23.03 14.97
CA GLY A 570 -5.69 24.19 14.24
C GLY A 570 -5.21 23.88 12.82
N SER A 571 -4.87 22.62 12.53
CA SER A 571 -4.21 22.23 11.26
C SER A 571 -5.06 21.32 10.38
N ARG A 572 -6.03 20.60 10.94
CA ARG A 572 -6.80 19.55 10.25
C ARG A 572 -7.52 20.06 9.00
N ALA A 573 -8.07 21.27 9.04
CA ALA A 573 -8.81 21.84 7.91
C ALA A 573 -7.92 22.02 6.65
N ALA A 574 -6.62 22.26 6.84
CA ALA A 574 -5.68 22.44 5.73
C ALA A 574 -5.47 21.15 4.90
N ILE A 575 -5.83 19.98 5.43
CA ILE A 575 -5.79 18.73 4.66
C ILE A 575 -6.67 18.82 3.41
N GLU A 576 -7.79 19.55 3.47
CA GLU A 576 -8.70 19.71 2.33
C GLU A 576 -8.15 20.64 1.24
N ASP A 577 -7.13 21.44 1.57
CA ASP A 577 -6.41 22.31 0.63
C ASP A 577 -5.35 21.54 -0.18
N LEU A 578 -5.06 20.26 0.16
CA LEU A 578 -4.11 19.42 -0.57
C LEU A 578 -4.59 19.06 -1.99
N PRO A 579 -3.72 18.55 -2.87
CA PRO A 579 -4.12 17.91 -4.12
C PRO A 579 -5.08 16.74 -3.88
N ARG A 580 -6.08 16.55 -4.76
CA ARG A 580 -7.17 15.57 -4.59
C ARG A 580 -6.66 14.15 -4.33
N GLU A 581 -5.57 13.79 -4.99
CA GLU A 581 -4.91 12.49 -4.93
C GLU A 581 -4.30 12.19 -3.56
N ALA A 582 -3.96 13.22 -2.78
CA ALA A 582 -3.32 13.09 -1.46
C ALA A 582 -4.26 13.40 -0.28
N ARG A 583 -5.38 14.10 -0.49
CA ARG A 583 -6.33 14.49 0.58
C ARG A 583 -6.80 13.31 1.42
N ALA A 584 -7.47 12.35 0.80
CA ALA A 584 -8.07 11.22 1.50
C ALA A 584 -6.99 10.34 2.17
N PRO A 585 -5.87 9.99 1.49
CA PRO A 585 -4.78 9.29 2.15
C PRO A 585 -4.16 10.03 3.34
N MET A 586 -4.01 11.35 3.25
CA MET A 586 -3.50 12.17 4.35
C MET A 586 -4.48 12.20 5.54
N ARG A 587 -5.79 12.31 5.27
CA ARG A 587 -6.82 12.15 6.33
C ARG A 587 -6.68 10.80 7.03
N VAL A 588 -6.53 9.71 6.29
CA VAL A 588 -6.35 8.37 6.88
C VAL A 588 -5.11 8.32 7.75
N ALA A 589 -3.98 8.86 7.30
CA ALA A 589 -2.73 8.87 8.07
C ALA A 589 -2.89 9.63 9.40
N VAL A 590 -3.46 10.84 9.35
CA VAL A 590 -3.67 11.69 10.53
C VAL A 590 -4.70 11.08 11.47
N GLU A 591 -5.90 10.75 11.00
CA GLU A 591 -7.00 10.26 11.85
C GLU A 591 -6.67 8.89 12.48
N SER A 592 -6.00 8.00 11.73
CA SER A 592 -5.56 6.71 12.28
C SER A 592 -4.56 6.87 13.42
N TYR A 593 -3.79 7.96 13.43
CA TYR A 593 -2.83 8.26 14.49
C TYR A 593 -3.48 8.97 15.66
N MET A 594 -4.27 10.02 15.39
CA MET A 594 -4.98 10.78 16.42
C MET A 594 -6.02 9.94 17.15
N GLN A 595 -6.47 8.83 16.55
CA GLN A 595 -7.25 7.82 17.27
C GLN A 595 -6.54 7.30 18.53
N ILE A 596 -5.21 7.22 18.55
CA ILE A 596 -4.44 6.86 19.75
C ILE A 596 -4.74 7.85 20.88
N GLY A 597 -4.66 9.16 20.62
CA GLY A 597 -4.99 10.20 21.60
C GLY A 597 -6.45 10.12 22.07
N ARG A 598 -7.39 9.77 21.18
CA ARG A 598 -8.79 9.53 21.54
C ARG A 598 -8.97 8.30 22.45
N GLU A 599 -8.17 7.24 22.27
CA GLU A 599 -8.19 6.07 23.17
C GLU A 599 -7.58 6.40 24.54
N LEU A 600 -6.52 7.22 24.58
CA LEU A 600 -5.93 7.69 25.84
C LEU A 600 -6.97 8.47 26.66
N ARG A 601 -7.69 9.42 26.04
CA ARG A 601 -8.78 10.18 26.68
C ARG A 601 -9.89 9.33 27.29
N ARG A 602 -10.17 8.16 26.71
CA ARG A 602 -11.26 7.27 27.15
C ARG A 602 -10.88 6.39 28.33
N GLY A 603 -9.65 6.51 28.86
CA GLY A 603 -9.13 5.58 29.86
C GLY A 603 -8.96 4.16 29.33
N SER A 604 -9.12 3.94 28.02
CA SER A 604 -8.98 2.62 27.38
C SER A 604 -7.50 2.25 27.14
N GLY A 605 -6.56 3.01 27.72
CA GLY A 605 -5.12 2.81 27.60
C GLY A 605 -4.58 1.51 28.23
N GLY A 606 -5.44 0.69 28.85
CA GLY A 606 -5.05 -0.51 29.61
C GLY A 606 -5.01 -1.85 28.87
N ALA A 607 -5.27 -1.94 27.57
CA ALA A 607 -5.40 -3.25 26.88
C ALA A 607 -4.47 -3.46 25.67
N GLY A 608 -3.19 -3.04 25.78
CA GLY A 608 -2.13 -3.46 24.87
C GLY A 608 -0.99 -4.12 25.65
N GLY A 609 -0.50 -5.27 25.17
CA GLY A 609 0.62 -5.98 25.80
C GLY A 609 1.83 -5.07 26.02
N LYS A 610 2.42 -5.13 27.22
CA LYS A 610 3.50 -4.27 27.74
C LYS A 610 3.11 -2.81 28.05
N GLY A 611 1.85 -2.50 28.34
CA GLY A 611 1.46 -1.17 28.85
C GLY A 611 1.40 -0.05 27.79
N ARG A 612 1.42 -0.38 26.50
CA ARG A 612 1.19 0.58 25.40
C ARG A 612 -0.30 0.64 25.05
N ALA A 613 -0.87 1.85 25.00
CA ALA A 613 -2.19 2.03 24.42
C ALA A 613 -2.16 1.68 22.92
N THR A 614 -3.00 0.74 22.49
CA THR A 614 -3.08 0.34 21.08
C THR A 614 -4.52 0.44 20.56
N VAL A 615 -4.67 0.89 19.31
CA VAL A 615 -5.96 0.85 18.62
C VAL A 615 -6.15 -0.55 18.01
N PRO A 616 -7.26 -1.26 18.26
CA PRO A 616 -7.58 -2.54 17.62
C PRO A 616 -7.64 -2.43 16.09
N VAL A 617 -7.32 -3.51 15.38
CA VAL A 617 -7.24 -3.52 13.90
C VAL A 617 -8.56 -3.12 13.25
N TRP A 618 -9.69 -3.69 13.69
CA TRP A 618 -11.01 -3.35 13.14
C TRP A 618 -11.34 -1.87 13.32
N LYS A 619 -10.96 -1.27 14.45
CA LYS A 619 -11.22 0.14 14.76
C LYS A 619 -10.35 1.05 13.88
N ARG A 620 -9.10 0.67 13.60
CA ARG A 620 -8.26 1.35 12.60
C ARG A 620 -8.89 1.30 11.21
N ALA A 621 -9.42 0.14 10.82
CA ALA A 621 -10.08 -0.02 9.53
C ALA A 621 -11.31 0.90 9.44
N VAL A 622 -12.15 0.96 10.48
CA VAL A 622 -13.33 1.85 10.53
C VAL A 622 -12.92 3.33 10.52
N VAL A 623 -11.90 3.71 11.29
CA VAL A 623 -11.40 5.10 11.31
C VAL A 623 -10.83 5.49 9.95
N GLY A 624 -10.00 4.64 9.35
CA GLY A 624 -9.48 4.86 8.01
C GLY A 624 -10.60 4.95 6.98
N TRP A 625 -11.58 4.05 7.02
CA TRP A 625 -12.74 4.05 6.14
C TRP A 625 -13.53 5.36 6.22
N ARG A 626 -13.89 5.80 7.43
CA ARG A 626 -14.57 7.10 7.64
C ARG A 626 -13.70 8.26 7.19
N ALA A 627 -12.40 8.20 7.48
CA ALA A 627 -11.44 9.22 7.09
C ALA A 627 -11.24 9.28 5.57
N LEU A 628 -11.58 8.26 4.79
CA LEU A 628 -11.59 8.34 3.32
C LEU A 628 -12.84 9.05 2.79
N LEU A 629 -14.02 8.83 3.39
CA LEU A 629 -15.29 9.39 2.93
C LEU A 629 -15.34 10.92 2.95
N GLY A 630 -14.63 11.55 3.88
CA GLY A 630 -14.62 13.00 4.03
C GLY A 630 -14.87 13.43 5.46
N PRO A 631 -14.68 14.72 5.78
CA PRO A 631 -15.50 15.31 6.84
C PRO A 631 -16.98 15.03 6.50
N ALA A 632 -17.75 14.56 7.49
CA ALA A 632 -19.20 14.50 7.33
C ALA A 632 -19.66 15.91 6.90
N GLY A 633 -20.42 15.98 5.80
CA GLY A 633 -20.90 17.25 5.27
C GLY A 633 -21.45 18.11 6.40
N ARG A 634 -21.00 19.36 6.46
CA ARG A 634 -21.59 20.37 7.34
C ARG A 634 -23.05 20.59 6.99
#